data_AF-A0A1S7TMX1-F1
#
_entry.id   AF-A0A1S7TMX1-F1
#
_cell.length_a   1.000
_cell.length_b   1.000
_cell.length_c   1.000
_cell.angle_alpha   90.00
_cell.angle_beta   90.00
_cell.angle_gamma   90.00
#
_symmetry.space_group_name_H-M   'P 1'
#
loop_
_entity.id
_entity.type
_entity.pdbx_description
1 polymer ?
#
loop_
_entity_poly.entity_id
_entity_poly.type
_entity_poly.pdbx_seq_one_letter_code
_entity_poly.pdbx_strand_id
1 'polypeptide(L)' 'MPKAVVRNFAISLDGYDAGPDQSLQNPLGVNGEELHQWLVPGIKPTRVCAARESFSAQGLGLTGFL' A
#
# COMPACT_ATOMS: atom_id res chain seq x y z
N MET A 1 20.83 16.63 -15.61
CA MET A 1 20.45 15.24 -15.27
C MET A 1 19.08 15.25 -14.62
N PRO A 2 18.07 14.55 -15.14
CA PRO A 2 16.77 14.45 -14.48
C PRO A 2 16.85 13.64 -13.17
N LYS A 3 16.02 13.98 -12.17
CA LYS A 3 15.90 13.21 -10.92
C LYS A 3 14.94 12.05 -11.13
N ALA A 4 15.36 10.84 -10.75
CA ALA A 4 14.46 9.70 -10.62
C ALA A 4 13.53 9.90 -9.41
N VAL A 5 12.25 9.62 -9.59
CA VAL A 5 11.22 9.74 -8.54
C VAL A 5 10.38 8.47 -8.54
N VAL A 6 10.25 7.84 -7.38
CA VAL A 6 9.33 6.73 -7.15
C VAL A 6 8.03 7.30 -6.58
N ARG A 7 6.90 7.04 -7.25
CA ARG A 7 5.60 7.60 -6.87
C ARG A 7 4.68 6.59 -6.17
N ASN A 8 4.87 5.31 -6.42
CA ASN A 8 4.06 4.23 -5.86
C ASN A 8 5.00 3.16 -5.33
N PHE A 9 4.91 2.89 -4.03
CA PHE A 9 5.70 1.91 -3.32
C PHE A 9 4.91 1.46 -2.09
N ALA A 10 5.01 0.19 -1.71
CA ALA A 10 4.41 -0.35 -0.51
C ALA A 10 5.52 -0.85 0.40
N ILE A 11 5.42 -0.63 1.71
CA ILE A 11 6.43 -1.12 2.65
C ILE A 11 5.73 -1.50 3.94
N SER A 12 6.17 -2.61 4.53
CA SER A 12 5.73 -3.03 5.85
C SER A 12 6.23 -2.06 6.93
N LEU A 13 5.65 -2.13 8.12
CA LEU A 13 6.06 -1.30 9.26
C LEU A 13 7.51 -1.57 9.69
N ASP A 14 7.98 -2.81 9.50
CA ASP A 14 9.34 -3.27 9.77
C ASP A 14 10.31 -3.10 8.58
N GLY A 15 9.86 -2.49 7.47
CA GLY A 15 10.76 -2.01 6.42
C GLY A 15 10.95 -2.94 5.21
N TYR A 16 10.03 -3.86 4.96
CA TYR A 16 10.07 -4.83 3.86
C TYR A 16 9.12 -4.45 2.72
N ASP A 17 9.62 -4.44 1.48
CA ASP A 17 8.84 -4.30 0.24
C ASP A 17 8.35 -5.65 -0.29
N ALA A 18 9.20 -6.67 -0.14
CA ALA A 18 8.86 -8.07 -0.25
C ALA A 18 9.18 -8.74 1.09
N GLY A 19 8.34 -9.68 1.51
CA GLY A 19 8.52 -10.40 2.75
C GLY A 19 9.76 -11.31 2.77
N PRO A 20 10.09 -11.89 3.93
CA PRO A 20 11.20 -12.83 4.06
C PRO A 20 11.09 -14.03 3.10
N ASP A 21 12.22 -14.69 2.83
CA ASP A 21 12.28 -15.91 2.00
C ASP A 21 11.75 -15.75 0.57
N GLN A 22 12.01 -14.58 -0.03
CA GLN A 22 11.73 -14.30 -1.44
C GLN A 22 12.47 -15.28 -2.36
N SER A 23 11.79 -15.80 -3.38
CA SER A 23 12.37 -16.67 -4.41
C SER A 23 11.66 -16.49 -5.76
N LEU A 24 12.16 -17.12 -6.81
CA LEU A 24 11.47 -17.12 -8.12
C LEU A 24 10.08 -17.78 -8.04
N GLN A 25 9.92 -18.76 -7.15
CA GLN A 25 8.65 -19.46 -6.94
C GLN A 25 7.72 -18.69 -5.98
N ASN A 26 8.29 -17.89 -5.07
CA ASN A 26 7.56 -17.03 -4.15
C ASN A 26 8.10 -15.58 -4.22
N PRO A 27 7.70 -14.81 -5.25
CA PRO A 27 8.34 -13.54 -5.59
C PRO A 27 8.05 -12.41 -4.61
N LEU A 28 6.98 -12.52 -3.82
CA LEU A 28 6.65 -11.54 -2.79
C LEU A 28 7.15 -11.95 -1.40
N GLY A 29 7.74 -13.14 -1.26
CA GLY A 29 8.14 -13.66 0.04
C GLY A 29 6.95 -13.96 0.96
N VAL A 30 7.24 -14.32 2.20
CA VAL A 30 6.24 -14.64 3.22
C VAL A 30 5.49 -13.36 3.61
N ASN A 31 4.15 -13.39 3.52
CA ASN A 31 3.23 -12.28 3.81
C ASN A 31 3.34 -11.06 2.86
N GLY A 32 4.12 -11.11 1.78
CA GLY A 32 4.26 -9.95 0.87
C GLY A 32 2.98 -9.60 0.10
N GLU A 33 2.06 -10.55 -0.07
CA GLU A 33 0.72 -10.28 -0.63
C GLU A 33 -0.12 -9.37 0.28
N GLU A 34 0.11 -9.40 1.60
CA GLU A 34 -0.65 -8.57 2.55
C GLU A 34 -0.33 -7.08 2.40
N LEU A 35 0.88 -6.73 1.95
CA LEU A 35 1.26 -5.35 1.63
C LEU A 35 0.46 -4.76 0.46
N HIS A 36 -0.07 -5.62 -0.40
CA HIS A 36 -0.72 -5.25 -1.65
C HIS A 36 -2.25 -5.34 -1.60
N GLN A 37 -2.82 -5.55 -0.40
CA GLN A 37 -4.26 -5.74 -0.23
C GLN A 37 -5.10 -4.52 -0.68
N TRP A 38 -4.53 -3.32 -0.59
CA TRP A 38 -5.15 -2.09 -1.09
C TRP A 38 -5.28 -2.06 -2.62
N LEU A 39 -4.43 -2.80 -3.33
CA LEU A 39 -4.38 -2.87 -4.79
C LEU A 39 -5.18 -4.06 -5.33
N VAL A 40 -5.17 -5.20 -4.62
CA VAL A 40 -5.78 -6.46 -5.06
C VAL A 40 -6.92 -6.88 -4.12
N PRO A 41 -8.18 -6.60 -4.49
CA PRO A 41 -9.34 -7.02 -3.72
C PRO A 41 -9.45 -8.55 -3.66
N GLY A 42 -9.63 -9.10 -2.45
CA GLY A 42 -9.92 -10.54 -2.25
C GLY A 42 -8.77 -11.38 -1.67
N ILE A 43 -7.58 -10.82 -1.50
CA ILE A 43 -6.48 -11.46 -0.73
C ILE A 43 -6.85 -11.46 0.76
N LYS A 44 -6.87 -12.63 1.40
CA LYS A 44 -7.30 -12.80 2.81
C LYS A 44 -6.12 -12.58 3.77
N PRO A 45 -6.31 -11.86 4.88
CA PRO A 45 -5.20 -11.47 5.76
C PRO A 45 -4.80 -12.55 6.78
N THR A 46 -3.51 -12.63 7.09
CA THR A 46 -2.94 -13.21 8.32
C THR A 46 -2.26 -12.09 9.12
N ARG A 47 -3.07 -11.16 9.64
CA ARG A 47 -2.69 -10.04 10.54
C ARG A 47 -1.70 -9.01 9.97
N VAL A 48 -2.24 -7.98 9.31
CA VAL A 48 -1.56 -6.70 9.03
C VAL A 48 -2.40 -5.51 9.51
N CYS A 49 -1.75 -4.50 10.09
CA CYS A 49 -2.33 -3.19 10.37
C CYS A 49 -2.43 -2.38 9.08
N ALA A 50 -3.61 -2.32 8.45
CA ALA A 50 -3.85 -1.40 7.36
C ALA A 50 -3.94 0.03 7.92
N ALA A 51 -2.94 0.88 7.64
CA ALA A 51 -3.05 2.31 7.84
C ALA A 51 -4.04 2.87 6.81
N ARG A 52 -5.32 2.86 7.15
CA ARG A 52 -6.38 3.48 6.35
C ARG A 52 -6.38 4.98 6.59
N GLU A 53 -5.43 5.69 5.99
CA GLU A 53 -5.59 7.13 5.79
C GLU A 53 -6.44 7.35 4.55
N SER A 54 -7.71 7.67 4.80
CA SER A 54 -8.64 8.15 3.79
C SER A 54 -8.04 9.38 3.11
N PHE A 55 -7.51 9.23 1.90
CA PHE A 55 -7.37 10.35 0.98
C PHE A 55 -8.80 10.75 0.58
N SER A 56 -9.45 11.54 1.46
CA SER A 56 -10.78 12.08 1.22
C SER A 56 -10.71 12.90 -0.05
N ALA A 57 -11.36 12.37 -1.06
CA ALA A 57 -11.62 13.03 -2.31
C ALA A 57 -12.15 14.46 -2.08
N GLN A 58 -11.65 15.40 -2.91
CA GLN A 58 -12.39 16.57 -3.40
C GLN A 58 -12.84 17.59 -2.33
N GLY A 59 -11.93 18.48 -1.95
CA GLY A 59 -12.28 19.79 -1.40
C GLY A 59 -12.53 20.81 -2.51
N LEU A 60 -13.54 20.59 -3.36
CA LEU A 60 -14.06 21.58 -4.30
C LEU A 60 -15.45 22.01 -3.83
N GLY A 61 -15.52 23.22 -3.25
CA GLY A 61 -16.59 24.19 -3.48
C GLY A 61 -18.01 23.93 -2.95
N LEU A 62 -18.47 24.92 -2.17
CA LEU A 62 -19.84 25.45 -2.11
C LEU A 62 -20.85 24.72 -1.21
N THR A 63 -21.06 25.27 -0.01
CA THR A 63 -22.29 25.96 0.43
C THR A 63 -22.37 25.98 1.96
N GLY A 64 -22.60 27.15 2.56
CA GLY A 64 -22.76 27.27 4.02
C GLY A 64 -22.56 28.67 4.59
N PHE A 65 -23.05 29.71 3.93
CA PHE A 65 -23.50 30.93 4.61
C PHE A 65 -25.02 30.92 4.52
N LEU A 66 -25.65 30.50 5.61
CA LEU A 66 -26.90 30.96 6.22
C LEU A 66 -27.20 30.06 7.43
#